data_AF-A0A3Q9IC89-F1
#
_entry.id   AF-A0A3Q9IC89-F1
#
_cell.length_a   1.000
_cell.length_b   1.000
_cell.length_c   1.000
_cell.angle_alpha   90.00
_cell.angle_beta   90.00
_cell.angle_gamma   90.00
#
_symmetry.space_group_name_H-M   'P 1'
#
loop_
_entity.id
_entity.type
_entity.pdbx_description
1 polymer ?
#
loop_
_entity_poly.entity_id
_entity_poly.type
_entity_poly.pdbx_seq_one_letter_code
_entity_poly.pdbx_strand_id
1 'polypeptide(L)'
;MYSSSEIRSAARKTSQGEADLRKSERQLSSDVQEAASWWKGKAGSAFKDDFTRQTKSEITRLYAEIRDIESGLERLAREVQIADERRRAEEARKALELQKQQKGR
;
A
#
# COMPACT_ATOMS: atom_id res chain seq x y z
N MET A 1 7.72 12.56 -14.38
CA MET A 1 6.85 12.82 -13.21
C MET A 1 5.76 11.77 -13.24
N TYR A 2 5.56 11.01 -12.17
CA TYR A 2 4.48 10.02 -12.13
C TYR A 2 3.13 10.74 -12.07
N SER A 3 2.18 10.29 -12.87
CA SER A 3 0.79 10.74 -12.81
C SER A 3 0.10 10.24 -11.54
N SER A 4 -0.94 10.94 -11.08
CA SER A 4 -1.77 10.48 -9.96
C SER A 4 -2.36 9.07 -10.19
N SER A 5 -2.65 8.71 -11.44
CA SER A 5 -3.11 7.37 -11.83
C SER A 5 -2.05 6.29 -11.66
N GLU A 6 -0.79 6.57 -12.01
CA GLU A 6 0.32 5.62 -11.81
C GLU A 6 0.59 5.39 -10.32
N ILE A 7 0.52 6.44 -9.52
CA ILE A 7 0.71 6.34 -8.06
C ILE A 7 -0.43 5.54 -7.43
N ARG A 8 -1.69 5.77 -7.83
CA ARG A 8 -2.83 4.96 -7.38
C ARG A 8 -2.71 3.50 -7.81
N SER A 9 -2.16 3.23 -9.00
CA SER A 9 -1.88 1.87 -9.45
C SER A 9 -0.87 1.18 -8.54
N ALA A 10 0.19 1.88 -8.11
CA ALA A 10 1.15 1.36 -7.14
C ALA A 10 0.51 1.09 -5.76
N ALA A 11 -0.36 1.99 -5.28
CA ALA A 11 -1.10 1.77 -4.03
C ALA A 11 -1.94 0.48 -4.08
N ARG A 12 -2.67 0.27 -5.20
CA ARG A 12 -3.45 -0.97 -5.42
C ARG A 12 -2.59 -2.22 -5.44
N LYS A 13 -1.42 -2.18 -6.08
CA LYS A 13 -0.47 -3.32 -6.06
C LYS A 13 0.02 -3.62 -4.65
N THR A 14 0.23 -2.58 -3.84
CA THR A 14 0.63 -2.73 -2.43
C THR A 14 -0.49 -3.42 -1.63
N SER A 15 -1.74 -3.00 -1.82
CA SER A 15 -2.93 -3.62 -1.22
C SER A 15 -3.10 -5.10 -1.65
N GLN A 16 -2.84 -5.41 -2.92
CA GLN A 16 -2.81 -6.80 -3.39
C GLN A 16 -1.74 -7.64 -2.67
N GLY A 17 -0.57 -7.05 -2.41
CA GLY A 17 0.46 -7.67 -1.57
C GLY A 17 -0.01 -7.99 -0.14
N GLU A 18 -0.86 -7.15 0.47
CA GLU A 18 -1.50 -7.45 1.76
C GLU A 18 -2.36 -8.72 1.67
N ALA A 19 -3.16 -8.84 0.61
CA ALA A 19 -4.04 -9.97 0.40
C ALA A 19 -3.25 -11.28 0.21
N ASP A 20 -2.15 -11.22 -0.54
CA ASP A 20 -1.27 -12.37 -0.76
C ASP A 20 -0.55 -12.77 0.54
N LEU A 21 -0.07 -11.79 1.32
CA LEU A 21 0.52 -12.04 2.64
C LEU A 21 -0.47 -12.71 3.59
N ARG A 22 -1.74 -12.27 3.60
CA ARG A 22 -2.82 -12.91 4.38
C ARG A 22 -3.05 -14.36 4.01
N LYS A 23 -2.96 -14.68 2.71
CA LYS A 23 -3.09 -16.06 2.26
C LYS A 23 -1.91 -16.91 2.76
N SER A 24 -0.69 -16.40 2.64
CA SER A 24 0.51 -17.08 3.12
C SER A 24 0.53 -17.24 4.65
N GLU A 25 0.12 -16.23 5.43
CA GLU A 25 0.01 -16.33 6.89
C GLU A 25 -0.96 -17.45 7.32
N ARG A 26 -2.11 -17.55 6.65
CA ARG A 26 -3.10 -18.59 6.93
C ARG A 26 -2.54 -19.99 6.65
N GLN A 27 -1.87 -20.15 5.50
CA GLN A 27 -1.24 -21.42 5.14
C GLN A 27 -0.16 -21.79 6.17
N LEU A 28 0.75 -20.86 6.48
CA LEU A 28 1.82 -21.08 7.44
C LEU A 28 1.27 -21.41 8.84
N SER A 29 0.19 -20.75 9.27
CA SER A 29 -0.46 -21.07 10.55
C SER A 29 -1.04 -22.48 10.57
N SER A 30 -1.56 -22.97 9.43
CA SER A 30 -2.04 -24.34 9.28
C SER A 30 -0.88 -25.33 9.37
N ASP A 31 0.20 -25.09 8.63
CA ASP A 31 1.38 -25.95 8.59
C ASP A 31 2.03 -26.06 9.97
N VAL A 32 2.09 -24.95 10.73
CA VAL A 32 2.61 -24.93 12.11
C VAL A 32 1.73 -25.76 13.04
N GLN A 33 0.41 -25.70 12.89
CA GLN A 33 -0.50 -26.53 13.70
C GLN A 33 -0.32 -28.02 13.39
N GLU A 34 -0.17 -28.36 12.12
CA GLU A 34 0.09 -29.74 11.69
C GLU A 34 1.44 -30.24 12.23
N ALA A 35 2.52 -29.48 12.04
CA ALA A 35 3.85 -29.84 12.52
C ALA A 35 3.90 -29.95 14.07
N ALA A 36 3.25 -29.03 14.78
CA ALA A 36 3.14 -29.09 16.23
C ALA A 36 2.40 -30.34 16.71
N SER A 37 1.48 -30.90 15.92
CA SER A 37 0.76 -32.14 16.26
C SER A 37 1.66 -33.38 16.26
N TRP A 38 2.76 -33.37 15.50
CA TRP A 38 3.74 -34.46 15.45
C TRP A 38 4.62 -34.49 16.70
N TRP A 39 4.80 -33.35 17.36
CA TRP A 39 5.63 -33.22 18.56
C TRP A 39 4.76 -33.11 19.81
N LYS A 40 4.62 -34.22 20.55
CA LYS A 40 3.85 -34.22 21.80
C LYS A 40 4.56 -33.48 22.94
N GLY A 41 3.78 -32.84 23.80
CA GLY A 41 4.26 -32.22 25.03
C GLY A 41 5.02 -30.91 24.80
N LYS A 42 6.02 -30.63 25.64
CA LYS A 42 6.72 -29.34 25.67
C LYS A 42 7.37 -28.92 24.35
N ALA A 43 7.78 -29.87 23.51
CA ALA A 43 8.40 -29.59 22.22
C ALA A 43 7.42 -28.95 21.22
N GLY A 44 6.21 -29.50 21.09
CA GLY A 44 5.17 -28.91 20.23
C GLY A 44 4.69 -27.56 20.76
N SER A 45 4.57 -27.41 22.08
CA SER A 45 4.25 -26.12 22.70
C SER A 45 5.32 -25.05 22.43
N ALA A 46 6.60 -25.39 22.62
CA ALA A 46 7.70 -24.46 22.37
C ALA A 46 7.78 -24.02 20.91
N PHE A 47 7.58 -24.95 19.96
CA PHE A 47 7.54 -24.65 18.53
C PHE A 47 6.40 -23.67 18.18
N LYS A 48 5.19 -23.94 18.69
CA LYS A 48 4.03 -23.07 18.47
C LYS A 48 4.21 -21.69 19.11
N ASP A 49 4.81 -21.63 20.29
CA ASP A 49 5.08 -20.38 21.00
C ASP A 49 6.10 -19.52 20.27
N ASP A 50 7.16 -20.12 19.72
CA ASP A 50 8.18 -19.41 18.93
C ASP A 50 7.58 -18.79 17.67
N PHE A 51 6.80 -19.58 16.90
CA PHE A 51 6.04 -19.08 15.75
C PHE A 51 5.12 -17.90 16.12
N THR A 52 4.39 -18.04 17.24
CA THR A 52 3.43 -17.01 17.67
C THR A 52 4.14 -15.73 18.13
N ARG A 53 5.29 -15.85 18.81
CA ARG A 53 6.02 -14.69 19.34
C ARG A 53 6.82 -13.94 18.29
N GLN A 54 7.50 -14.66 17.41
CA GLN A 54 8.39 -14.06 16.42
C GLN A 54 7.65 -13.85 15.10
N THR A 55 7.37 -14.95 14.40
CA THR A 55 6.88 -14.91 13.02
C THR A 55 5.54 -14.19 12.90
N LYS A 56 4.58 -14.49 13.78
CA LYS A 56 3.27 -13.82 13.74
C LYS A 56 3.37 -12.33 14.11
N SER A 57 4.28 -11.96 15.00
CA SER A 57 4.53 -10.56 15.35
C SER A 57 5.12 -9.80 14.16
N GLU A 58 6.08 -10.38 13.45
CA GLU A 58 6.68 -9.81 12.25
C GLU A 58 5.67 -9.66 11.11
N ILE A 59 4.85 -10.68 10.86
CA ILE A 59 3.75 -10.59 9.88
C ILE A 59 2.79 -9.44 10.23
N THR A 60 2.49 -9.27 11.53
CA THR A 60 1.64 -8.16 11.99
C THR A 60 2.29 -6.79 11.72
N ARG A 61 3.62 -6.67 11.90
CA ARG A 61 4.36 -5.44 11.57
C ARG A 61 4.33 -5.17 10.07
N LEU A 62 4.53 -6.20 9.24
CA LEU A 62 4.45 -6.08 7.79
C LEU A 62 3.08 -5.57 7.33
N TYR A 63 1.98 -6.02 7.94
CA TYR A 63 0.66 -5.46 7.63
C TYR A 63 0.55 -3.97 7.94
N ALA A 64 1.13 -3.51 9.04
CA ALA A 64 1.13 -2.10 9.38
C ALA A 64 1.95 -1.30 8.36
N GLU A 65 3.15 -1.76 8.01
CA GLU A 65 4.02 -1.12 7.03
C GLU A 65 3.37 -1.03 5.64
N ILE A 66 2.71 -2.11 5.19
CA ILE A 66 1.97 -2.15 3.92
C ILE A 66 0.87 -1.07 3.90
N ARG A 67 0.10 -0.94 4.99
CA ARG A 67 -0.97 0.07 5.09
C ARG A 67 -0.45 1.49 5.15
N ASP A 68 0.68 1.70 5.84
CA ASP A 68 1.33 3.00 5.90
C ASP A 68 1.82 3.43 4.51
N ILE A 69 2.41 2.50 3.75
CA ILE A 69 2.84 2.73 2.36
C ILE A 69 1.63 3.03 1.48
N GLU A 70 0.57 2.23 1.53
CA GLU A 70 -0.67 2.46 0.77
C GLU A 70 -1.24 3.85 1.05
N SER A 71 -1.39 4.20 2.32
CA SER A 71 -1.90 5.51 2.76
C SER A 71 -1.00 6.66 2.32
N GLY A 72 0.32 6.46 2.33
CA GLY A 72 1.32 7.40 1.82
C GLY A 72 1.17 7.63 0.31
N LEU A 73 1.04 6.55 -0.47
CA LEU A 73 0.85 6.61 -1.92
C LEU A 73 -0.46 7.28 -2.29
N GLU A 74 -1.56 6.99 -1.58
CA GLU A 74 -2.83 7.67 -1.82
C GLU A 74 -2.75 9.17 -1.58
N ARG A 75 -2.07 9.58 -0.50
CA ARG A 75 -1.84 10.99 -0.18
C ARG A 75 -1.03 11.67 -1.27
N LEU A 76 0.07 11.05 -1.68
CA LEU A 76 0.92 11.55 -2.76
C LEU A 76 0.12 11.68 -4.07
N ALA A 77 -0.72 10.70 -4.41
CA ALA A 77 -1.56 10.77 -5.60
C ALA A 77 -2.54 11.95 -5.56
N ARG A 78 -3.10 12.27 -4.38
CA ARG A 78 -3.97 13.44 -4.19
C ARG A 78 -3.20 14.74 -4.36
N GLU A 79 -2.01 14.84 -3.77
CA GLU A 79 -1.15 16.03 -3.90
C GLU A 79 -0.73 16.28 -5.35
N VAL A 80 -0.34 15.23 -6.07
CA VAL A 80 -0.01 15.32 -7.51
C VAL A 80 -1.22 15.76 -8.33
N GLN A 81 -2.41 15.20 -8.06
CA GLN A 81 -3.63 15.62 -8.76
C GLN A 81 -3.92 17.12 -8.55
N ILE A 82 -3.82 17.60 -7.31
CA ILE A 82 -4.05 19.02 -6.97
C ILE A 82 -3.03 19.91 -7.69
N ALA A 83 -1.75 19.52 -7.71
CA ALA A 83 -0.71 20.25 -8.41
C ALA A 83 -0.97 20.34 -9.92
N ASP A 84 -1.38 19.23 -10.54
CA ASP A 84 -1.72 19.18 -11.96
C ASP A 84 -2.97 19.99 -12.32
N GLU A 85 -3.98 19.99 -11.45
CA GLU A 85 -5.18 20.81 -11.62
C GLU A 85 -4.87 22.31 -11.52
N ARG A 86 -4.04 22.72 -10.56
CA ARG A 86 -3.59 24.12 -10.42
C ARG A 86 -2.84 24.59 -11.66
N ARG A 87 -1.88 23.80 -12.14
CA ARG A 87 -1.11 24.10 -13.34
C ARG A 87 -2.01 24.26 -14.56
N ARG A 88 -2.94 23.33 -14.79
CA ARG A 88 -3.90 23.41 -15.91
C ARG A 88 -4.81 24.64 -15.81
N ALA A 89 -5.25 25.01 -14.61
CA ALA A 89 -6.07 26.19 -14.40
C ALA A 89 -5.30 27.49 -14.71
N GLU A 90 -4.03 27.58 -14.31
CA GLU A 90 -3.17 28.73 -14.63
C GLU A 90 -2.89 28.84 -16.14
N GLU A 91 -2.59 27.73 -16.81
CA GLU A 91 -2.39 27.68 -18.26
C GLU A 91 -3.66 28.13 -19.00
N ALA A 92 -4.83 27.65 -18.59
CA ALA A 92 -6.11 28.06 -19.16
C ALA A 92 -6.40 29.56 -18.96
N ARG A 93 -6.08 30.11 -17.78
CA ARG A 93 -6.21 31.55 -17.51
C ARG A 93 -5.31 32.39 -18.41
N LYS A 94 -4.04 32.02 -18.53
CA LYS A 94 -3.08 32.70 -19.42
C LYS A 94 -3.52 32.64 -20.88
N ALA A 95 -3.99 31.49 -21.34
CA ALA A 95 -4.50 31.33 -22.70
C ALA A 95 -5.72 32.23 -22.98
N LEU A 96 -6.64 32.34 -22.02
CA LEU A 96 -7.80 33.23 -22.13
C LEU A 96 -7.40 34.71 -22.15
N GLU A 97 -6.44 35.12 -21.33
CA GLU A 97 -5.92 36.49 -21.31
C GLU A 97 -5.26 36.86 -22.64
N LEU A 98 -4.44 35.96 -23.20
CA LEU A 98 -3.82 36.16 -24.51
C LEU A 98 -4.87 36.29 -25.63
N GLN A 99 -5.92 35.47 -25.62
CA GLN A 99 -7.02 35.60 -26.58
C GLN A 99 -7.77 36.93 -26.45
N LYS A 100 -7.98 37.42 -25.22
CA LYS A 100 -8.60 38.73 -25.01
C LYS A 100 -7.72 39.88 -25.50
N GLN A 101 -6.40 39.79 -25.29
CA GLN A 101 -5.44 40.78 -25.81
C GLN A 101 -5.36 40.78 -27.34
N GLN A 102 -5.48 39.61 -27.98
CA GLN A 102 -5.47 39.50 -29.44
C GLN A 102 -6.78 39.99 -30.09
N LYS A 103 -7.93 39.82 -29.43
CA LYS A 103 -9.23 40.30 -29.94
C LYS A 103 -9.50 41.78 -29.66
N GLY A 104 -8.74 42.40 -28.76
CA GLY A 104 -8.83 43.83 -28.43
C GLY A 104 -7.88 44.73 -29.22
N ARG A 105 -7.10 44.17 -30.15
CA ARG A 105 -6.28 44.87 -31.16
C ARG A 105 -6.94 44.72 -32.51
#